data_AF-A0A9E1V3V6-F1
#
_entry.id   AF-A0A9E1V3V6-F1
#
_cell.length_a   1.000
_cell.length_b   1.000
_cell.length_c   1.000
_cell.angle_alpha   90.00
_cell.angle_beta   90.00
_cell.angle_gamma   90.00
#
_symmetry.space_group_name_H-M   'P 1'
#
loop_
_entity.id
_entity.type
_entity.pdbx_description
1 polymer ?
#
loop_
_entity_poly.entity_id
_entity_poly.type
_entity_poly.pdbx_seq_one_letter_code
_entity_poly.pdbx_strand_id
1 'polypeptide(L)'
;MAGGSELYPRLGHPCALRQAIAGVTSLDTGFTIQKVRTGKAGPDTFIAAASYEETVLRVDPEGTTVWRNELAGYMIHDLWCDDLTGDGTDDVLAANADGHVCCLDGSTGKRLWSSTPMSGSHKTPMYAVCSVRAVDGTKYVAYSASSISN
;
A
#
# COMPACT_ATOMS: atom_id res chain seq x y z
N MET A 1 46.51 33.30 -15.57
CA MET A 1 45.31 34.02 -16.06
C MET A 1 44.78 33.20 -17.24
N ALA A 2 44.03 32.12 -16.97
CA ALA A 2 42.55 32.07 -16.98
C ALA A 2 41.98 32.37 -18.38
N GLY A 3 41.17 31.51 -19.03
CA GLY A 3 40.55 30.27 -18.59
C GLY A 3 40.08 29.43 -19.78
N GLY A 4 40.04 28.12 -19.57
CA GLY A 4 39.43 27.15 -20.48
C GLY A 4 37.92 27.13 -20.27
N SER A 5 37.16 27.30 -21.34
CA SER A 5 35.73 27.01 -21.39
C SER A 5 35.56 25.51 -21.63
N GLU A 6 35.49 24.74 -20.56
CA GLU A 6 35.19 23.32 -20.61
C GLU A 6 33.67 23.12 -20.52
N LEU A 7 33.15 22.49 -21.57
CA LEU A 7 31.76 22.12 -21.75
C LEU A 7 31.39 21.09 -20.67
N TYR A 8 30.44 21.41 -19.78
CA TYR A 8 29.82 20.40 -18.92
C TYR A 8 29.09 19.36 -19.80
N PRO A 9 29.46 18.07 -19.78
CA PRO A 9 28.58 17.06 -20.31
C PRO A 9 27.42 16.90 -19.33
N ARG A 10 26.19 17.03 -19.84
CA ARG A 10 24.98 16.61 -19.13
C ARG A 10 25.07 15.10 -18.90
N LEU A 11 25.49 14.71 -17.70
CA LEU A 11 25.32 13.34 -17.22
C LEU A 11 23.81 13.10 -17.09
N GLY A 12 23.21 12.52 -18.14
CA GLY A 12 21.97 11.79 -17.99
C GLY A 12 22.25 10.68 -16.98
N HIS A 13 21.58 10.72 -15.83
CA HIS A 13 21.74 9.72 -14.80
C HIS A 13 21.07 8.41 -15.25
N PRO A 14 21.81 7.32 -15.51
CA PRO A 14 21.20 6.01 -15.50
C PRO A 14 20.89 5.67 -14.04
N CYS A 15 19.60 5.65 -13.71
CA CYS A 15 19.07 5.00 -12.50
C CYS A 15 19.37 3.49 -12.58
N ALA A 16 20.60 3.10 -12.26
CA ALA A 16 20.97 1.71 -12.10
C ALA A 16 22.20 1.62 -11.20
N LEU A 17 21.98 1.64 -9.88
CA LEU A 17 22.97 1.10 -8.94
C LEU A 17 22.41 -0.18 -8.32
N ARG A 18 22.53 -1.26 -9.08
CA ARG A 18 22.32 -2.63 -8.61
C ARG A 18 23.59 -3.07 -7.89
N GLN A 19 23.79 -2.59 -6.67
CA GLN A 19 24.78 -3.19 -5.77
C GLN A 19 24.06 -3.65 -4.50
N ALA A 20 23.41 -4.80 -4.64
CA ALA A 20 22.90 -5.55 -3.51
C ALA A 20 24.10 -5.94 -2.63
N ILE A 21 24.11 -5.48 -1.38
CA ILE A 21 24.81 -6.18 -0.31
C ILE A 21 24.09 -7.53 -0.19
N ALA A 22 24.80 -8.66 -0.13
CA ALA A 22 24.17 -9.99 -0.15
C ALA A 22 23.02 -10.06 0.89
N GLY A 23 21.78 -10.23 0.40
CA GLY A 23 20.56 -10.26 1.22
C GLY A 23 19.67 -9.01 1.22
N VAL A 24 20.09 -7.90 0.59
CA VAL A 24 19.28 -6.67 0.47
C VAL A 24 19.17 -6.22 -0.99
N THR A 25 17.94 -6.06 -1.47
CA THR A 25 17.62 -5.53 -2.80
C THR A 25 16.86 -4.21 -2.67
N SER A 26 17.13 -3.25 -3.55
CA SER A 26 16.37 -2.00 -3.66
C SER A 26 15.47 -2.06 -4.88
N LEU A 27 14.24 -1.57 -4.73
CA LEU A 27 13.20 -1.58 -5.75
C LEU A 27 12.71 -0.16 -5.99
N ASP A 28 12.67 0.27 -7.24
CA ASP A 28 12.06 1.55 -7.63
C ASP A 28 10.62 1.29 -8.08
N THR A 29 9.66 1.81 -7.31
CA THR A 29 8.23 1.69 -7.60
C THR A 29 7.72 2.83 -8.47
N GLY A 30 8.47 3.92 -8.62
CA GLY A 30 8.00 5.19 -9.19
C GLY A 30 7.06 5.98 -8.26
N PHE A 31 6.90 5.54 -7.00
CA PHE A 31 6.00 6.14 -6.02
C PHE A 31 6.70 6.41 -4.68
N THR A 32 6.21 7.38 -3.93
CA THR A 32 6.67 7.64 -2.57
C THR A 32 6.00 6.66 -1.61
N ILE A 33 6.62 5.51 -1.36
CA ILE A 33 6.06 4.46 -0.49
C ILE A 33 6.08 4.89 0.99
N GLN A 34 4.94 4.79 1.67
CA GLN A 34 4.77 5.19 3.07
C GLN A 34 4.46 4.03 4.01
N LYS A 35 3.79 2.98 3.49
CA LYS A 35 3.43 1.78 4.25
C LYS A 35 3.70 0.55 3.40
N VAL A 36 4.15 -0.52 4.05
CA VAL A 36 4.31 -1.84 3.44
C VAL A 36 3.81 -2.92 4.38
N ARG A 37 3.26 -3.99 3.82
CA ARG A 37 2.88 -5.23 4.52
C ARG A 37 3.23 -6.42 3.63
N THR A 38 3.50 -7.56 4.25
CA THR A 38 3.60 -8.84 3.54
C THR A 38 2.22 -9.50 3.51
N GLY A 39 1.81 -9.97 2.34
CA GLY A 39 0.64 -10.84 2.16
C GLY A 39 1.04 -12.18 1.54
N LYS A 40 0.13 -13.16 1.59
CA LYS A 40 0.30 -14.50 1.03
C LYS A 40 -0.55 -14.70 -0.21
N ALA A 41 -0.04 -15.47 -1.17
CA ALA A 41 -0.77 -15.96 -2.33
C ALA A 41 -0.50 -17.47 -2.44
N GLY A 42 -1.30 -18.27 -1.73
CA GLY A 42 -1.03 -19.69 -1.53
C GLY A 42 0.32 -19.92 -0.82
N PRO A 43 1.28 -20.63 -1.45
CA PRO A 43 2.61 -20.84 -0.89
C PRO A 43 3.53 -19.62 -1.04
N ASP A 44 3.19 -18.69 -1.92
CA ASP A 44 4.02 -17.53 -2.24
C ASP A 44 3.68 -16.32 -1.36
N THR A 45 4.55 -15.31 -1.37
CA THR A 45 4.34 -14.03 -0.68
C THR A 45 4.39 -12.86 -1.64
N PHE A 46 3.70 -11.78 -1.30
CA PHE A 46 3.78 -10.50 -2.00
C PHE A 46 3.96 -9.35 -1.02
N ILE A 47 4.36 -8.20 -1.53
CA ILE A 47 4.44 -6.95 -0.78
C ILE A 47 3.25 -6.07 -1.17
N ALA A 48 2.36 -5.79 -0.23
CA ALA A 48 1.39 -4.72 -0.35
C ALA A 48 2.07 -3.41 0.05
N ALA A 49 1.98 -2.39 -0.78
CA ALA A 49 2.52 -1.07 -0.48
C ALA A 49 1.46 0.01 -0.66
N ALA A 50 1.50 1.04 0.17
CA ALA A 50 0.70 2.25 -0.01
C ALA A 50 1.62 3.43 -0.22
N SER A 51 1.29 4.26 -1.20
CA SER A 51 2.06 5.44 -1.55
C SER A 51 1.41 6.75 -1.06
N TYR A 52 2.21 7.81 -1.04
CA TYR A 52 1.72 9.17 -0.80
C TYR A 52 0.76 9.63 -1.89
N GLU A 53 0.96 9.16 -3.13
CA GLU A 53 0.11 9.35 -4.30
C GLU A 53 -1.13 8.45 -4.29
N GLU A 54 -1.55 8.01 -3.10
CA GLU A 54 -2.87 7.39 -2.86
C GLU A 54 -3.07 6.07 -3.60
N THR A 55 -1.96 5.43 -3.95
CA THR A 55 -1.96 4.20 -4.73
C THR A 55 -1.62 3.04 -3.80
N VAL A 56 -2.47 2.01 -3.80
CA VAL A 56 -2.11 0.70 -3.26
C VAL A 56 -1.48 -0.10 -4.37
N LEU A 57 -0.33 -0.71 -4.10
CA LEU A 57 0.39 -1.58 -5.01
C LEU A 57 0.47 -2.99 -4.44
N ARG A 58 0.43 -3.98 -5.32
CA ARG A 58 1.00 -5.30 -5.07
C ARG A 58 2.29 -5.41 -5.86
N VAL A 59 3.36 -5.74 -5.17
CA VAL A 59 4.70 -5.96 -5.72
C VAL A 59 5.10 -7.40 -5.41
N ASP A 60 5.66 -8.11 -6.39
CA ASP A 60 6.26 -9.43 -6.16
C ASP A 60 7.61 -9.31 -5.42
N PRO A 61 8.17 -10.41 -4.86
CA PRO A 61 9.47 -10.37 -4.19
C PRO A 61 10.63 -9.93 -5.09
N GLU A 62 10.51 -10.08 -6.40
CA GLU A 62 11.47 -9.67 -7.42
C GLU A 62 11.41 -8.15 -7.71
N GLY A 63 10.35 -7.48 -7.25
CA GLY A 63 10.13 -6.06 -7.36
C GLY A 63 9.27 -5.59 -8.53
N THR A 64 8.61 -6.51 -9.21
CA THR A 64 7.64 -6.19 -10.26
C THR A 64 6.31 -5.77 -9.64
N THR A 65 5.79 -4.61 -10.04
CA THR A 65 4.42 -4.23 -9.70
C THR A 65 3.43 -5.11 -10.48
N VAL A 66 2.72 -5.97 -9.75
CA VAL A 66 1.69 -6.88 -10.29
C VAL A 66 0.42 -6.10 -10.63
N TRP A 67 -0.03 -5.27 -9.69
CA TRP A 67 -1.16 -4.37 -9.90
C TRP A 67 -1.02 -3.10 -9.06
N ARG A 68 -1.76 -2.07 -9.46
CA ARG A 68 -1.94 -0.82 -8.71
C ARG A 68 -3.40 -0.40 -8.71
N ASN A 69 -3.85 0.17 -7.59
CA ASN A 69 -5.20 0.72 -7.43
C ASN A 69 -5.11 2.11 -6.81
N GLU A 70 -5.55 3.12 -7.56
CA GLU A 70 -5.64 4.50 -7.08
C GLU A 70 -6.92 4.65 -6.25
N LEU A 71 -6.75 5.01 -4.98
CA LEU A 71 -7.85 5.35 -4.08
C LEU A 71 -8.15 6.86 -4.18
N ALA A 72 -9.36 7.26 -3.81
CA ALA A 72 -9.83 8.62 -4.07
C ALA A 72 -9.38 9.62 -3.00
N GLY A 73 -8.27 10.32 -3.24
CA GLY A 73 -8.06 11.72 -2.85
C GLY A 73 -7.40 11.99 -1.51
N TYR A 74 -7.04 10.96 -0.73
CA TYR A 74 -6.44 11.14 0.60
C TYR A 74 -5.42 10.04 0.96
N MET A 75 -4.57 10.34 1.95
CA MET A 75 -3.49 9.48 2.41
C MET A 75 -3.99 8.16 3.02
N ILE A 76 -3.32 7.05 2.67
CA ILE A 76 -3.55 5.73 3.28
C ILE A 76 -2.74 5.64 4.58
N HIS A 77 -3.42 5.50 5.72
CA HIS A 77 -2.78 5.48 7.03
C HIS A 77 -2.26 4.10 7.44
N ASP A 78 -2.97 3.04 7.05
CA ASP A 78 -2.58 1.66 7.36
C ASP A 78 -3.05 0.68 6.28
N LEU A 79 -2.32 -0.42 6.18
CA LEU A 79 -2.63 -1.57 5.34
C LEU A 79 -2.72 -2.82 6.21
N TRP A 80 -3.58 -3.76 5.83
CA TRP A 80 -3.63 -5.09 6.43
C TRP A 80 -3.89 -6.15 5.37
N CYS A 81 -3.18 -7.28 5.45
CA CYS A 81 -3.32 -8.40 4.53
C CYS A 81 -3.89 -9.62 5.26
N ASP A 82 -5.00 -10.17 4.74
CA ASP A 82 -5.61 -11.43 5.18
C ASP A 82 -6.60 -11.93 4.12
N ASP A 83 -6.72 -13.24 3.93
CA ASP A 83 -7.62 -13.88 2.94
C ASP A 83 -9.10 -13.75 3.35
N LEU A 84 -9.75 -12.64 3.04
CA LEU A 84 -11.13 -12.37 3.47
C LEU A 84 -12.17 -13.05 2.57
N THR A 85 -11.80 -13.34 1.32
CA THR A 85 -12.66 -14.01 0.35
C THR A 85 -12.59 -15.55 0.44
N GLY A 86 -11.55 -16.11 1.05
CA GLY A 86 -11.32 -17.54 1.15
C GLY A 86 -10.77 -18.18 -0.13
N ASP A 87 -10.16 -17.37 -1.01
CA ASP A 87 -9.64 -17.83 -2.31
C ASP A 87 -8.17 -18.29 -2.23
N GLY A 88 -7.55 -18.19 -1.05
CA GLY A 88 -6.16 -18.56 -0.80
C GLY A 88 -5.15 -17.44 -1.09
N THR A 89 -5.61 -16.26 -1.51
CA THR A 89 -4.78 -15.05 -1.65
C THR A 89 -5.25 -14.00 -0.64
N ASP A 90 -4.32 -13.46 0.14
CA ASP A 90 -4.63 -12.41 1.08
C ASP A 90 -5.15 -11.16 0.35
N ASP A 91 -6.33 -10.70 0.76
CA ASP A 91 -6.89 -9.42 0.34
C ASP A 91 -6.18 -8.26 1.05
N VAL A 92 -6.25 -7.07 0.49
CA VAL A 92 -5.61 -5.87 1.03
C VAL A 92 -6.65 -4.90 1.55
N LEU A 93 -6.71 -4.76 2.88
CA LEU A 93 -7.44 -3.71 3.55
C LEU A 93 -6.62 -2.43 3.58
N ALA A 94 -7.27 -1.29 3.33
CA ALA A 94 -6.67 0.03 3.45
C ALA A 94 -7.54 0.94 4.32
N ALA A 95 -6.93 1.56 5.32
CA ALA A 95 -7.51 2.61 6.15
C ALA A 95 -7.16 3.97 5.55
N ASN A 96 -8.16 4.71 5.06
CA ASN A 96 -7.94 5.94 4.33
C ASN A 96 -8.30 7.19 5.18
N ALA A 97 -7.58 8.28 4.95
CA ALA A 97 -7.76 9.53 5.68
C ALA A 97 -9.09 10.26 5.34
N ASP A 98 -9.75 9.85 4.25
CA ASP A 98 -11.09 10.32 3.86
C ASP A 98 -12.24 9.74 4.71
N GLY A 99 -11.92 8.88 5.68
CA GLY A 99 -12.88 8.21 6.55
C GLY A 99 -13.44 6.91 5.99
N HIS A 100 -12.84 6.39 4.93
CA HIS A 100 -13.20 5.10 4.36
C HIS A 100 -12.23 3.99 4.77
N VAL A 101 -12.77 2.80 4.94
CA VAL A 101 -12.01 1.55 4.85
C VAL A 101 -12.42 0.86 3.56
N CYS A 102 -11.46 0.37 2.79
CA CYS A 102 -11.74 -0.44 1.61
C CYS A 102 -10.99 -1.77 1.65
N CYS A 103 -11.54 -2.75 0.95
CA CYS A 103 -10.89 -4.01 0.69
C CYS A 103 -10.64 -4.15 -0.81
N LEU A 104 -9.40 -4.48 -1.16
CA LEU A 104 -8.99 -4.80 -2.51
C LEU A 104 -8.69 -6.30 -2.59
N ASP A 105 -9.19 -6.91 -3.66
CA ASP A 105 -8.91 -8.29 -4.02
C ASP A 105 -7.39 -8.48 -4.19
N GLY A 106 -6.82 -9.43 -3.45
CA GLY A 106 -5.36 -9.62 -3.42
C GLY A 106 -4.78 -9.99 -4.80
N SER A 107 -5.54 -10.74 -5.59
CA SER A 107 -5.13 -11.24 -6.90
C SER A 107 -5.17 -10.18 -8.01
N THR A 108 -6.22 -9.36 -8.02
CA THR A 108 -6.56 -8.46 -9.13
C THR A 108 -6.41 -6.98 -8.79
N GLY A 109 -6.33 -6.64 -7.51
CA GLY A 109 -6.36 -5.26 -7.02
C GLY A 109 -7.71 -4.58 -7.15
N LYS A 110 -8.77 -5.30 -7.55
CA LYS A 110 -10.12 -4.71 -7.69
C LYS A 110 -10.74 -4.47 -6.33
N ARG A 111 -11.47 -3.37 -6.19
CA ARG A 111 -12.21 -3.07 -4.94
C ARG A 111 -13.35 -4.08 -4.76
N LEU A 112 -13.28 -4.86 -3.69
CA LEU A 112 -14.33 -5.79 -3.27
C LEU A 112 -15.46 -5.04 -2.57
N TRP A 113 -15.11 -4.15 -1.64
CA TRP A 113 -16.06 -3.31 -0.92
C TRP A 113 -15.41 -2.05 -0.35
N SER A 114 -16.23 -1.09 0.08
CA SER A 114 -15.83 0.04 0.91
C SER A 114 -16.88 0.30 1.98
N SER A 115 -16.43 0.69 3.17
CA SER A 115 -17.27 1.07 4.30
C SER A 115 -16.93 2.48 4.75
N THR A 116 -17.94 3.26 5.10
CA THR A 116 -17.81 4.58 5.73
C THR A 116 -18.49 4.50 7.10
N PRO A 117 -17.76 4.20 8.17
CA PRO A 117 -18.36 3.89 9.47
C PRO A 117 -19.09 5.09 10.09
N MET A 118 -18.69 6.31 9.72
CA MET A 118 -19.31 7.54 10.23
C MET A 118 -20.02 8.30 9.12
N SER A 119 -21.35 8.42 9.27
CA SER A 119 -22.21 9.20 8.39
C SER A 119 -22.46 10.59 9.00
N GLY A 120 -21.50 11.50 8.84
CA GLY A 120 -21.63 12.88 9.28
C GLY A 120 -20.99 13.85 8.28
N SER A 121 -21.26 15.14 8.46
CA SER A 121 -20.66 16.21 7.65
C SER A 121 -19.12 16.24 7.75
N HIS A 122 -18.58 15.69 8.84
CA HIS A 122 -17.16 15.52 9.07
C HIS A 122 -16.81 14.03 9.11
N LYS A 123 -16.22 13.53 8.02
CA LYS A 123 -15.58 12.21 8.01
C LYS A 123 -14.26 12.34 8.75
N THR A 124 -13.99 11.45 9.69
CA THR A 124 -12.71 11.43 10.41
C THR A 124 -11.77 10.43 9.78
N PRO A 125 -10.47 10.71 9.74
CA PRO A 125 -9.48 9.78 9.22
C PRO A 125 -9.54 8.41 9.89
N MET A 126 -9.41 7.35 9.07
CA MET A 126 -9.22 5.98 9.57
C MET A 126 -7.74 5.72 9.76
N TYR A 127 -7.30 5.39 10.98
CA TYR A 127 -5.87 5.30 11.32
C TYR A 127 -5.28 3.91 11.23
N ALA A 128 -6.01 2.91 11.70
CA ALA A 128 -5.55 1.52 11.73
C ALA A 128 -6.67 0.59 11.29
N VAL A 129 -6.29 -0.52 10.67
CA VAL A 129 -7.21 -1.59 10.28
C VAL A 129 -6.55 -2.94 10.53
N CYS A 130 -7.33 -3.91 11.00
CA CYS A 130 -6.91 -5.31 11.07
C CYS A 130 -8.08 -6.26 10.90
N SER A 131 -7.78 -7.50 10.54
CA SER A 131 -8.74 -8.59 10.67
C SER A 131 -8.59 -9.30 12.01
N VAL A 132 -9.71 -9.76 12.56
CA VAL A 132 -9.79 -10.57 13.77
C VAL A 132 -10.61 -11.81 13.43
N ARG A 133 -10.13 -12.98 13.86
CA ARG A 133 -10.84 -14.25 13.66
C ARG A 133 -11.43 -14.72 14.98
N ALA A 134 -12.74 -14.94 15.00
CA ALA A 134 -13.43 -15.57 16.12
C ALA A 134 -13.16 -17.08 16.18
N VAL A 135 -13.46 -17.69 17.33
CA VAL A 135 -13.24 -19.13 17.57
C VAL A 135 -14.03 -20.00 16.59
N ASP A 136 -15.21 -19.54 16.16
CA ASP A 136 -16.05 -20.22 15.17
C ASP A 136 -15.55 -20.08 13.73
N GLY A 137 -14.44 -19.38 13.51
CA GLY A 137 -13.84 -19.13 12.21
C GLY A 137 -14.29 -17.85 11.53
N THR A 138 -15.32 -17.15 12.05
CA THR A 138 -15.83 -15.89 11.50
C THR A 138 -14.74 -14.82 11.49
N LYS A 139 -14.59 -14.12 10.36
CA LYS A 139 -13.67 -12.99 10.23
C LYS A 139 -14.40 -11.67 10.45
N TYR A 140 -13.79 -10.80 11.24
CA TYR A 140 -14.23 -9.43 11.47
C TYR A 140 -13.13 -8.47 11.03
N VAL A 141 -13.52 -7.32 10.51
CA VAL A 141 -12.60 -6.21 10.26
C VAL A 141 -12.79 -5.19 11.37
N ALA A 142 -11.72 -4.94 12.13
CA ALA A 142 -11.66 -3.90 13.13
C ALA A 142 -10.88 -2.71 12.57
N TYR A 143 -11.34 -1.51 12.89
CA TYR A 143 -10.70 -0.27 12.46
C TYR A 143 -10.85 0.80 13.54
N SER A 144 -9.95 1.79 13.52
CA SER A 144 -9.96 2.92 14.45
C SER A 144 -10.01 4.25 13.72
N ALA A 145 -10.76 5.19 14.29
CA ALA A 145 -10.87 6.56 13.82
C ALA A 145 -10.70 7.51 15.01
N SER A 146 -10.24 8.73 14.77
CA SER A 146 -10.32 9.78 15.79
C SER A 146 -11.76 10.26 15.89
N SER A 147 -12.31 10.40 17.11
CA SER A 147 -13.48 11.24 17.32
C SER A 147 -13.02 12.65 17.72
N ILE A 148 -13.63 13.67 17.13
CA ILE A 148 -13.61 15.03 17.68
C ILE A 148 -14.99 15.19 18.32
N SER A 149 -15.07 15.13 19.65
CA SER A 149 -16.23 15.63 20.37
C SER A 149 -16.03 17.13 20.57
N ASN A 150 -16.95 17.94 20.02
CA ASN A 150 -17.08 19.34 20.41
C ASN A 150 -17.86 19.45 21.73
#